data_AF-A0A8C8SU89-F1
#
_entry.id   AF-A0A8C8SU89-F1
#
_cell.length_a   1.000
_cell.length_b   1.000
_cell.length_c   1.000
_cell.angle_alpha   90.00
_cell.angle_beta   90.00
_cell.angle_gamma   90.00
#
_symmetry.space_group_name_H-M   'P 1'
#
loop_
_entity.id
_entity.type
_entity.pdbx_description
1 polymer ?
#
loop_
_entity_poly.entity_id
_entity_poly.type
_entity_poly.pdbx_seq_one_letter_code
_entity_poly.pdbx_strand_id
1 'polypeptide(L)'
;MGPQLRSKAFHLSLTQTKSHGSQIDPSSLIAASVMAAPCALAMAKLVYPEVEESKFKSEEGVKLTRGEEQNILEAASNGAAASVGLVANIAANLIAFLAVLKFINAALSWFGSLVNIPDLSFQIICSYILMPVAFLMGADWADAPLVAELLGIKIFLNEFVAYEQLSKYKKNRLAGLEEWSGSHKQWISVRAEVITTFALCGFANLSSIGIMLGGLTSMIPQRKSEFASIVLRALLTGACVSMLNACVAGILYVPRGEVADCPGFLNTVNFNTTSYDIYRCCRQLFAQ
;
A
#
# COMPACT_ATOMS: atom_id res chain seq x y z
N MET A 1 21.95 -3.19 9.84
CA MET A 1 20.51 -3.51 9.83
C MET A 1 19.72 -2.87 8.66
N GLY A 2 20.22 -1.80 8.02
CA GLY A 2 19.59 -1.18 6.84
C GLY A 2 19.47 -2.01 5.54
N PRO A 3 20.33 -3.01 5.24
CA PRO A 3 20.22 -3.77 3.98
C PRO A 3 19.11 -4.84 3.99
N GLN A 4 18.88 -5.49 5.12
CA GLN A 4 17.96 -6.64 5.24
C GLN A 4 16.48 -6.23 5.29
N LEU A 5 16.14 -5.10 5.92
CA LEU A 5 14.80 -4.52 5.87
C LEU A 5 14.47 -3.93 4.48
N ARG A 6 15.47 -3.33 3.81
CA ARG A 6 15.35 -2.94 2.39
C ARG A 6 15.10 -4.15 1.50
N SER A 7 15.84 -5.24 1.68
CA SER A 7 15.70 -6.45 0.87
C SER A 7 14.31 -7.10 1.03
N LYS A 8 13.77 -7.22 2.25
CA LYS A 8 12.42 -7.79 2.46
C LYS A 8 11.29 -6.90 1.91
N ALA A 9 11.37 -5.58 2.08
CA ALA A 9 10.39 -4.68 1.45
C ALA A 9 10.47 -4.71 -0.08
N PHE A 10 11.69 -4.82 -0.64
CA PHE A 10 11.92 -4.89 -2.09
C PHE A 10 11.47 -6.23 -2.69
N HIS A 11 11.75 -7.35 -2.01
CA HIS A 11 11.33 -8.67 -2.46
C HIS A 11 9.82 -8.87 -2.35
N LEU A 12 9.17 -8.36 -1.30
CA LEU A 12 7.72 -8.45 -1.18
C LEU A 12 7.03 -7.60 -2.26
N SER A 13 7.48 -6.35 -2.48
CA SER A 13 6.97 -5.49 -3.57
C SER A 13 7.14 -6.10 -4.96
N LEU A 14 8.21 -6.86 -5.21
CA LEU A 14 8.46 -7.55 -6.48
C LEU A 14 7.74 -8.92 -6.62
N THR A 15 7.43 -9.61 -5.52
CA THR A 15 6.59 -10.83 -5.58
C THR A 15 5.10 -10.49 -5.71
N GLN A 16 4.66 -9.32 -5.20
CA GLN A 16 3.30 -8.80 -5.36
C GLN A 16 2.91 -8.58 -6.83
N THR A 17 3.85 -8.18 -7.69
CA THR A 17 3.57 -7.94 -9.12
C THR A 17 3.43 -9.23 -9.93
N LYS A 18 4.01 -10.35 -9.47
CA LYS A 18 3.94 -11.65 -10.17
C LYS A 18 2.86 -12.59 -9.63
N SER A 19 2.51 -12.53 -8.35
CA SER A 19 1.68 -13.59 -7.72
C SER A 19 0.17 -13.42 -7.89
N HIS A 20 -0.36 -12.21 -8.15
CA HIS A 20 -1.82 -11.96 -8.09
C HIS A 20 -2.45 -11.26 -9.32
N GLY A 21 -1.76 -11.18 -10.46
CA GLY A 21 -2.31 -10.49 -11.64
C GLY A 21 -2.69 -9.03 -11.36
N SER A 22 -2.04 -8.43 -10.35
CA SER A 22 -2.21 -7.04 -9.98
C SER A 22 -1.55 -6.20 -11.06
N GLN A 23 -2.36 -5.56 -11.90
CA GLN A 23 -1.91 -4.69 -12.99
C GLN A 23 -1.31 -3.37 -12.47
N ILE A 24 -0.67 -3.36 -11.30
CA ILE A 24 -0.09 -2.17 -10.68
C ILE A 24 1.31 -1.98 -11.22
N ASP A 25 1.65 -0.74 -11.55
CA ASP A 25 2.92 -0.38 -12.17
C ASP A 25 4.10 -0.72 -11.22
N PRO A 26 4.97 -1.68 -11.59
CA PRO A 26 6.11 -2.07 -10.77
C PRO A 26 7.10 -0.93 -10.53
N SER A 27 7.21 0.00 -11.49
CA SER A 27 8.15 1.12 -11.38
C SER A 27 7.74 2.09 -10.27
N SER A 28 6.43 2.33 -10.12
CA SER A 28 5.85 3.07 -9.00
C SER A 28 6.14 2.42 -7.64
N LEU A 29 6.04 1.09 -7.53
CA LEU A 29 6.34 0.38 -6.27
C LEU A 29 7.83 0.44 -5.87
N ILE A 30 8.72 0.35 -6.87
CA ILE A 30 10.16 0.48 -6.65
C ILE A 30 10.49 1.91 -6.19
N ALA A 31 9.95 2.92 -6.88
CA ALA A 31 10.13 4.32 -6.51
C ALA A 31 9.63 4.59 -5.09
N ALA A 32 8.40 4.16 -4.76
CA ALA A 32 7.83 4.29 -3.44
C ALA A 32 8.69 3.62 -2.34
N SER A 33 9.23 2.43 -2.61
CA SER A 33 10.09 1.69 -1.67
C SER A 33 11.41 2.43 -1.40
N VAL A 34 12.02 3.03 -2.44
CA VAL A 34 13.26 3.81 -2.29
C VAL A 34 13.00 5.10 -1.50
N MET A 35 11.91 5.81 -1.80
CA MET A 35 11.50 7.05 -1.12
C MET A 35 11.11 6.81 0.35
N ALA A 36 10.54 5.64 0.67
CA ALA A 36 10.12 5.30 2.03
C ALA A 36 11.29 5.29 3.03
N ALA A 37 12.52 4.92 2.62
CA ALA A 37 13.64 4.83 3.55
C ALA A 37 14.05 6.20 4.17
N PRO A 38 14.36 7.26 3.41
CA PRO A 38 14.65 8.57 3.98
C PRO A 38 13.42 9.19 4.66
N CYS A 39 12.22 9.02 4.09
CA CYS A 39 10.99 9.55 4.66
C CYS A 39 10.67 8.93 6.03
N ALA A 40 10.85 7.61 6.18
CA ALA A 40 10.67 6.92 7.46
C ALA A 40 11.65 7.40 8.52
N LEU A 41 12.92 7.65 8.17
CA LEU A 41 13.91 8.19 9.11
C LEU A 41 13.55 9.60 9.54
N ALA A 42 13.18 10.48 8.60
CA ALA A 42 12.76 11.84 8.89
C ALA A 42 11.53 11.85 9.82
N MET A 43 10.49 11.09 9.47
CA MET A 43 9.27 11.01 10.28
C MET A 43 9.49 10.35 11.64
N ALA A 44 10.30 9.30 11.72
CA ALA A 44 10.63 8.66 12.99
C ALA A 44 11.37 9.63 13.93
N LYS A 45 12.31 10.43 13.42
CA LYS A 45 13.04 11.42 14.21
C LYS A 45 12.21 12.65 14.56
N LEU A 46 11.20 13.00 13.76
CA LEU A 46 10.23 14.04 14.09
C LEU A 46 9.26 13.59 15.20
N VAL A 47 8.74 12.36 15.12
CA VAL A 47 7.76 11.84 16.09
C VAL A 47 8.44 11.34 17.37
N TYR A 48 9.65 10.79 17.26
CA TYR A 48 10.42 10.25 18.37
C TYR A 48 11.90 10.67 18.23
N PRO A 49 12.24 11.91 18.63
CA PRO A 49 13.59 12.43 18.52
C PRO A 49 14.57 11.67 19.42
N GLU A 50 15.83 11.58 19.00
CA GLU A 50 16.88 10.97 19.80
C GLU A 50 17.29 11.90 20.94
N VAL A 51 17.23 11.40 22.17
CA VAL A 51 17.66 12.14 23.37
C VAL A 51 18.89 11.54 24.03
N GLU A 52 19.24 10.29 23.71
CA GLU A 52 20.39 9.59 24.25
C GLU A 52 21.59 9.65 23.30
N GLU A 53 22.80 9.49 23.83
CA GLU A 53 23.99 9.35 22.99
C GLU A 53 24.02 8.00 22.27
N SER A 54 24.24 8.03 20.96
CA SER A 54 24.33 6.82 20.15
C SER A 54 25.54 5.98 20.54
N LYS A 55 25.30 4.71 20.88
CA LYS A 55 26.32 3.70 21.19
C LYS A 55 27.19 3.30 19.97
N PHE A 56 26.89 3.79 18.77
CA PHE A 56 27.58 3.46 17.53
C PHE A 56 28.58 4.53 17.05
N LYS A 57 29.00 5.47 17.92
CA LYS A 57 30.04 6.46 17.59
C LYS A 57 31.47 5.88 17.57
N SER A 58 31.71 4.71 18.18
CA SER A 58 33.02 4.03 18.17
C SER A 58 33.00 2.76 17.29
N GLU A 59 34.15 2.41 16.68
CA GLU A 59 34.30 1.22 15.81
C GLU A 59 33.94 -0.11 16.51
N GLU A 60 33.96 -0.14 17.84
CA GLU A 60 33.63 -1.32 18.65
C GLU A 60 32.13 -1.70 18.59
N GLY A 61 31.26 -0.79 18.17
CA GLY A 61 29.80 -1.00 18.09
C GLY A 61 29.32 -1.81 16.88
N VAL A 62 30.16 -2.02 15.85
CA VAL A 62 29.76 -2.69 14.60
C VAL A 62 30.32 -4.11 14.53
N LYS A 63 30.02 -4.94 15.53
CA LYS A 63 30.24 -6.39 15.43
C LYS A 63 29.07 -7.03 14.70
N LEU A 64 29.22 -7.18 13.38
CA LEU A 64 28.36 -8.07 12.59
C LEU A 64 28.77 -9.51 12.91
N THR A 65 27.97 -10.21 13.69
CA THR A 65 28.09 -11.66 13.84
C THR A 65 27.98 -12.29 12.45
N ARG A 66 29.00 -13.04 12.02
CA ARG A 66 28.93 -13.85 10.80
C ARG A 66 27.87 -14.94 11.03
N GLY A 67 27.06 -15.21 10.00
CA GLY A 67 26.16 -16.36 10.03
C GLY A 67 26.95 -17.66 10.13
N GLU A 68 26.37 -18.67 10.77
CA GLU A 68 26.99 -20.00 10.93
C GLU A 68 26.95 -20.85 9.64
N GLU A 69 26.30 -20.32 8.60
CA GLU A 69 26.13 -20.97 7.30
C GLU A 69 27.46 -21.23 6.59
N GLN A 70 27.71 -22.48 6.20
CA GLN A 70 28.98 -22.89 5.59
C GLN A 70 29.00 -22.68 4.08
N ASN A 71 27.84 -22.65 3.43
CA ASN A 71 27.71 -22.49 1.99
C ASN A 71 26.38 -21.80 1.57
N ILE A 72 26.30 -21.41 0.29
CA ILE A 72 25.13 -20.69 -0.26
C ILE A 72 23.86 -21.55 -0.18
N LEU A 73 23.98 -22.87 -0.33
CA LEU A 73 22.84 -23.78 -0.30
C LEU A 73 22.26 -23.90 1.12
N GLU A 74 23.12 -23.97 2.13
CA GLU A 74 22.74 -23.98 3.54
C GLU A 74 22.04 -22.67 3.92
N ALA A 75 22.63 -21.52 3.53
CA ALA A 75 22.00 -20.21 3.75
C ALA A 75 20.62 -20.09 3.07
N ALA A 76 20.48 -20.61 1.84
CA ALA A 76 19.21 -20.62 1.12
C ALA A 76 18.18 -21.54 1.79
N SER A 77 18.59 -22.74 2.22
CA SER A 77 17.74 -23.72 2.90
C SER A 77 17.26 -23.19 4.27
N ASN A 78 18.17 -22.63 5.07
CA ASN A 78 17.86 -22.06 6.37
C ASN A 78 16.96 -20.82 6.24
N GLY A 79 17.20 -19.98 5.22
CA GLY A 79 16.30 -18.87 4.88
C GLY A 79 14.89 -19.34 4.50
N ALA A 80 14.78 -20.40 3.70
CA ALA A 80 13.50 -20.99 3.32
C ALA A 80 12.77 -21.59 4.55
N ALA A 81 13.45 -22.37 5.38
CA ALA A 81 12.89 -22.96 6.59
C ALA A 81 12.40 -21.90 7.58
N ALA A 82 13.19 -20.83 7.80
CA ALA A 82 12.79 -19.71 8.65
C ALA A 82 11.58 -18.96 8.09
N SER A 83 11.39 -18.94 6.77
CA SER A 83 10.25 -18.27 6.13
C SER A 83 8.93 -19.02 6.30
N VAL A 84 8.94 -20.35 6.49
CA VAL A 84 7.72 -21.17 6.61
C VAL A 84 6.84 -20.68 7.76
N GLY A 85 7.43 -20.51 8.96
CA GLY A 85 6.70 -20.01 10.13
C GLY A 85 6.19 -18.58 9.92
N LEU A 86 6.98 -17.73 9.25
CA LEU A 86 6.58 -16.36 8.93
C LEU A 86 5.36 -16.34 7.99
N VAL A 87 5.40 -17.12 6.90
CA VAL A 87 4.31 -17.19 5.90
C VAL A 87 3.05 -17.79 6.50
N ALA A 88 3.17 -18.86 7.31
CA ALA A 88 2.04 -19.47 8.00
C ALA A 88 1.34 -18.46 8.94
N ASN A 89 2.11 -17.69 9.72
CA ASN A 89 1.58 -16.64 10.58
C ASN A 89 0.88 -15.53 9.78
N ILE A 90 1.45 -15.11 8.64
CA ILE A 90 0.82 -14.12 7.75
C ILE A 90 -0.52 -14.66 7.23
N ALA A 91 -0.55 -15.89 6.68
CA ALA A 91 -1.76 -16.49 6.12
C ALA A 91 -2.86 -16.64 7.18
N ALA A 92 -2.52 -17.13 8.38
CA ALA A 92 -3.47 -17.27 9.48
C ALA A 92 -4.04 -15.92 9.92
N ASN A 93 -3.19 -14.89 10.08
CA ASN A 93 -3.64 -13.54 10.42
C ASN A 93 -4.54 -12.95 9.32
N LEU A 94 -4.20 -13.12 8.04
CA LEU A 94 -5.02 -12.64 6.93
C LEU A 94 -6.42 -13.26 6.96
N ILE A 95 -6.53 -14.57 7.15
CA ILE A 95 -7.82 -15.27 7.26
C ILE A 95 -8.62 -14.72 8.45
N ALA A 96 -7.99 -14.57 9.61
CA ALA A 96 -8.63 -14.04 10.81
C ALA A 96 -9.15 -12.61 10.61
N PHE A 97 -8.33 -11.69 10.07
CA PHE A 97 -8.75 -10.30 9.84
C PHE A 97 -9.81 -10.17 8.75
N LEU A 98 -9.75 -10.98 7.68
CA LEU A 98 -10.81 -11.01 6.65
C LEU A 98 -12.13 -11.52 7.22
N ALA A 99 -12.09 -12.54 8.08
CA ALA A 99 -13.28 -13.04 8.77
C ALA A 99 -13.85 -11.98 9.72
N VAL A 100 -13.02 -11.31 10.51
CA VAL A 100 -13.42 -10.21 11.41
C VAL A 100 -13.99 -9.03 10.61
N LEU A 101 -13.39 -8.65 9.48
CA LEU A 101 -13.94 -7.60 8.62
C LEU A 101 -15.33 -7.99 8.11
N LYS A 102 -15.48 -9.19 7.56
CA LYS A 102 -16.79 -9.67 7.07
C LYS A 102 -17.82 -9.69 8.18
N PHE A 103 -17.42 -10.09 9.38
CA PHE A 103 -18.26 -10.05 10.57
C PHE A 103 -18.65 -8.61 10.96
N ILE A 104 -17.69 -7.67 11.03
CA ILE A 104 -17.94 -6.26 11.32
C ILE A 104 -18.85 -5.66 10.25
N ASN A 105 -18.64 -5.93 8.98
CA ASN A 105 -19.49 -5.46 7.89
C ASN A 105 -20.90 -6.02 7.98
N ALA A 106 -21.05 -7.31 8.29
CA ALA A 106 -22.37 -7.91 8.51
C ALA A 106 -23.08 -7.27 9.73
N ALA A 107 -22.35 -7.03 10.82
CA ALA A 107 -22.88 -6.38 12.01
C ALA A 107 -23.26 -4.91 11.73
N LEU A 108 -22.40 -4.15 11.05
CA LEU A 108 -22.66 -2.77 10.64
C LEU A 108 -23.84 -2.68 9.68
N SER A 109 -23.95 -3.60 8.73
CA SER A 109 -25.09 -3.68 7.82
C SER A 109 -26.38 -3.96 8.60
N TRP A 110 -26.35 -4.87 9.57
CA TRP A 110 -27.47 -5.12 10.48
C TRP A 110 -27.84 -3.88 11.30
N PHE A 111 -26.89 -3.19 11.93
CA PHE A 111 -27.15 -1.94 12.64
C PHE A 111 -27.65 -0.82 11.71
N GLY A 112 -27.09 -0.71 10.51
CA GLY A 112 -27.48 0.24 9.48
C GLY A 112 -28.94 0.03 9.06
N SER A 113 -29.37 -1.23 8.93
CA SER A 113 -30.77 -1.56 8.63
C SER A 113 -31.75 -1.05 9.70
N LEU A 114 -31.34 -0.97 10.97
CA LEU A 114 -32.17 -0.43 12.05
C LEU A 114 -32.36 1.09 11.98
N VAL A 115 -31.42 1.81 11.35
CA VAL A 115 -31.44 3.28 11.20
C VAL A 115 -31.75 3.72 9.76
N ASN A 116 -32.29 2.82 8.92
CA ASN A 116 -32.59 3.06 7.50
C ASN A 116 -31.37 3.49 6.66
N ILE A 117 -30.18 3.02 7.01
CA ILE A 117 -28.95 3.13 6.20
C ILE A 117 -28.60 1.71 5.72
N PRO A 118 -29.25 1.21 4.65
CA PRO A 118 -28.86 -0.07 4.06
C PRO A 118 -27.40 0.03 3.56
N ASP A 119 -26.66 -1.07 3.68
CA ASP A 119 -25.27 -1.21 3.21
C ASP A 119 -24.17 -0.49 3.99
N LEU A 120 -24.44 -0.06 5.23
CA LEU A 120 -23.38 0.45 6.11
C LEU A 120 -22.26 -0.59 6.27
N SER A 121 -21.06 -0.22 5.84
CA SER A 121 -19.88 -1.07 5.92
C SER A 121 -18.71 -0.30 6.52
N PHE A 122 -17.72 -1.05 7.01
CA PHE A 122 -16.48 -0.50 7.53
C PHE A 122 -15.79 0.39 6.50
N GLN A 123 -15.81 -0.03 5.24
CA GLN A 123 -15.29 0.70 4.09
C GLN A 123 -15.92 2.09 3.96
N ILE A 124 -17.26 2.17 4.04
CA ILE A 124 -17.98 3.43 3.96
C ILE A 124 -17.63 4.35 5.12
N ILE A 125 -17.54 3.82 6.34
CA ILE A 125 -17.14 4.60 7.52
C ILE A 125 -15.72 5.17 7.33
N CYS A 126 -14.77 4.33 6.89
CA CYS A 126 -13.43 4.78 6.58
C CYS A 126 -13.38 5.81 5.46
N SER A 127 -14.22 5.64 4.43
CA SER A 127 -14.35 6.59 3.32
C SER A 127 -14.68 7.98 3.84
N TYR A 128 -15.69 8.12 4.69
CA TYR A 128 -16.08 9.42 5.26
C TYR A 128 -14.99 10.03 6.18
N ILE A 129 -14.37 9.21 7.04
CA ILE A 129 -13.37 9.69 8.00
C ILE A 129 -12.07 10.10 7.30
N LEU A 130 -11.64 9.35 6.28
CA LEU A 130 -10.37 9.54 5.59
C LEU A 130 -10.50 10.34 4.29
N MET A 131 -11.71 10.71 3.86
CA MET A 131 -11.92 11.56 2.67
C MET A 131 -11.08 12.84 2.70
N PRO A 132 -11.01 13.60 3.82
CA PRO A 132 -10.16 14.80 3.87
C PRO A 132 -8.69 14.47 3.67
N VAL A 133 -8.22 13.33 4.18
CA VAL A 133 -6.83 12.87 4.02
C VAL A 133 -6.56 12.50 2.56
N ALA A 134 -7.47 11.75 1.93
CA ALA A 134 -7.36 11.39 0.53
C ALA A 134 -7.32 12.63 -0.39
N PHE A 135 -8.15 13.64 -0.10
CA PHE A 135 -8.14 14.90 -0.82
C PHE A 135 -6.83 15.69 -0.61
N LEU A 136 -6.33 15.77 0.63
CA LEU A 136 -5.05 16.43 0.93
C LEU A 136 -3.84 15.76 0.26
N MET A 137 -3.93 14.46 -0.06
CA MET A 137 -2.92 13.74 -0.82
C MET A 137 -2.92 14.09 -2.32
N GLY A 138 -3.89 14.87 -2.79
CA GLY A 138 -4.00 15.34 -4.17
C GLY A 138 -4.89 14.49 -5.08
N ALA A 139 -5.74 13.63 -4.50
CA ALA A 139 -6.83 12.98 -5.23
C ALA A 139 -7.97 13.98 -5.51
N ASP A 140 -8.57 13.88 -6.69
CA ASP A 140 -9.73 14.73 -7.03
C ASP A 140 -10.90 14.45 -6.07
N TRP A 141 -11.72 15.47 -5.82
CA TRP A 141 -12.85 15.36 -4.90
C TRP A 141 -13.79 14.19 -5.24
N ALA A 142 -14.00 13.92 -6.53
CA ALA A 142 -14.82 12.81 -7.00
C ALA A 142 -14.19 11.43 -6.76
N ASP A 143 -12.85 11.33 -6.69
CA ASP A 143 -12.12 10.08 -6.42
C ASP A 143 -11.85 9.88 -4.93
N ALA A 144 -11.80 10.96 -4.15
CA ALA A 144 -11.42 10.96 -2.75
C ALA A 144 -12.18 9.93 -1.88
N PRO A 145 -13.50 9.70 -2.05
CA PRO A 145 -14.20 8.67 -1.28
C PRO A 145 -13.67 7.25 -1.51
N LEU A 146 -13.39 6.88 -2.76
CA LEU A 146 -12.86 5.56 -3.14
C LEU A 146 -11.40 5.40 -2.67
N VAL A 147 -10.59 6.46 -2.79
CA VAL A 147 -9.22 6.47 -2.28
C VAL A 147 -9.20 6.34 -0.76
N ALA A 148 -10.10 7.02 -0.06
CA ALA A 148 -10.24 6.95 1.39
C ALA A 148 -10.68 5.57 1.89
N GLU A 149 -11.57 4.89 1.16
CA GLU A 149 -11.92 3.50 1.41
C GLU A 149 -10.68 2.60 1.37
N LEU A 150 -9.85 2.72 0.32
CA LEU A 150 -8.63 1.93 0.15
C LEU A 150 -7.60 2.21 1.26
N LEU A 151 -7.47 3.46 1.71
CA LEU A 151 -6.63 3.82 2.86
C LEU A 151 -7.12 3.15 4.15
N GLY A 152 -8.44 3.14 4.38
CA GLY A 152 -9.04 2.47 5.53
C GLY A 152 -8.79 0.98 5.54
N ILE A 153 -9.03 0.33 4.41
CA ILE A 153 -8.77 -1.11 4.21
C ILE A 153 -7.30 -1.42 4.48
N LYS A 154 -6.37 -0.60 4.00
CA LYS A 154 -4.95 -0.76 4.31
C LYS A 154 -4.68 -0.69 5.80
N ILE A 155 -5.12 0.36 6.48
CA ILE A 155 -4.76 0.63 7.88
C ILE A 155 -5.31 -0.47 8.80
N PHE A 156 -6.55 -0.90 8.57
CA PHE A 156 -7.23 -1.82 9.47
C PHE A 156 -7.06 -3.29 9.10
N LEU A 157 -6.90 -3.62 7.82
CA LEU A 157 -6.71 -4.99 7.37
C LEU A 157 -5.28 -5.22 6.94
N ASN A 158 -4.96 -4.80 5.72
CA ASN A 158 -3.65 -4.92 5.09
C ASN A 158 -3.65 -4.27 3.70
N GLU A 159 -2.45 -4.02 3.19
CA GLU A 159 -2.19 -3.48 1.87
C GLU A 159 -2.53 -4.45 0.73
N PHE A 160 -2.49 -5.77 0.95
CA PHE A 160 -2.77 -6.77 -0.10
C PHE A 160 -4.23 -6.72 -0.56
N VAL A 161 -5.17 -6.65 0.39
CA VAL A 161 -6.60 -6.53 0.13
C VAL A 161 -6.93 -5.18 -0.52
N ALA A 162 -6.27 -4.11 -0.08
CA ALA A 162 -6.41 -2.79 -0.70
C ALA A 162 -5.92 -2.81 -2.16
N TYR A 163 -4.79 -3.46 -2.45
CA TYR A 163 -4.30 -3.61 -3.82
C TYR A 163 -5.21 -4.47 -4.70
N GLU A 164 -5.83 -5.51 -4.15
CA GLU A 164 -6.82 -6.31 -4.88
C GLU A 164 -8.00 -5.44 -5.34
N GLN A 165 -8.52 -4.57 -4.46
CA GLN A 165 -9.60 -3.65 -4.81
C GLN A 165 -9.15 -2.55 -5.79
N LEU A 166 -7.96 -1.96 -5.60
CA LEU A 166 -7.40 -1.01 -6.57
C LEU A 166 -7.27 -1.63 -7.97
N SER A 167 -6.86 -2.90 -8.05
CA SER A 167 -6.80 -3.66 -9.30
C SER A 167 -8.18 -3.81 -9.96
N LYS A 168 -9.27 -3.95 -9.18
CA LYS A 168 -10.64 -3.96 -9.71
C LYS A 168 -11.02 -2.62 -10.33
N TYR A 169 -10.74 -1.50 -9.66
CA TYR A 169 -11.00 -0.17 -10.22
C TYR A 169 -10.21 0.07 -11.52
N LYS A 170 -8.93 -0.31 -11.54
CA LYS A 170 -8.12 -0.21 -12.76
C LYS A 170 -8.66 -1.06 -13.90
N LYS A 171 -9.07 -2.30 -13.62
CA LYS A 171 -9.69 -3.19 -14.63
C LYS A 171 -10.98 -2.61 -15.18
N ASN A 172 -11.85 -2.06 -14.32
CA ASN A 172 -13.10 -1.42 -14.73
C ASN A 172 -12.86 -0.24 -15.68
N ARG A 173 -11.87 0.61 -15.36
CA ARG A 173 -11.48 1.73 -16.24
C ARG A 173 -10.93 1.25 -17.58
N LEU A 174 -10.05 0.23 -17.58
CA LEU A 174 -9.46 -0.31 -18.81
C LEU A 174 -10.45 -1.08 -19.68
N ALA A 175 -11.50 -1.65 -19.06
CA ALA A 175 -12.62 -2.27 -19.78
C ALA A 175 -13.57 -1.25 -20.43
N GLY A 176 -13.38 0.05 -20.19
CA GLY A 176 -14.23 1.10 -20.75
C GLY A 176 -15.62 1.18 -20.14
N LEU A 177 -15.80 0.68 -18.91
CA LEU A 177 -17.05 0.83 -18.16
C LEU A 177 -17.35 2.30 -17.89
N GLU A 178 -18.63 2.64 -17.77
CA GLU A 178 -19.04 3.99 -17.39
C GLU A 178 -18.44 4.37 -16.03
N GLU A 179 -18.06 5.64 -15.87
CA GLU A 179 -17.45 6.11 -14.61
C GLU A 179 -18.43 6.02 -13.45
N TRP A 180 -19.72 6.21 -13.73
CA TRP A 180 -20.79 6.25 -12.75
C TRP A 180 -21.88 5.24 -13.09
N SER A 181 -22.26 4.41 -12.12
CA SER A 181 -23.44 3.57 -12.17
C SER A 181 -24.42 4.07 -11.11
N GLY A 182 -25.39 4.89 -11.54
CA GLY A 182 -26.25 5.63 -10.62
C GLY A 182 -25.44 6.60 -9.75
N SER A 183 -25.55 6.48 -8.43
CA SER A 183 -24.79 7.27 -7.45
C SER A 183 -23.40 6.69 -7.11
N HIS A 184 -23.04 5.52 -7.66
CA HIS A 184 -21.79 4.84 -7.34
C HIS A 184 -20.75 4.99 -8.44
N LYS A 185 -19.59 5.50 -8.08
CA LYS A 185 -18.44 5.60 -8.99
C LYS A 185 -17.73 4.25 -9.09
N GLN A 186 -17.52 3.75 -10.32
CA GLN A 186 -17.06 2.38 -10.59
C GLN A 186 -15.53 2.23 -10.68
N TRP A 187 -14.82 3.33 -10.94
CA TRP A 187 -13.36 3.37 -11.07
C TRP A 187 -12.81 4.78 -10.79
N ILE A 188 -11.50 4.90 -10.56
CA ILE A 188 -10.83 6.17 -10.22
C ILE A 188 -9.92 6.66 -11.35
N SER A 189 -9.60 7.96 -11.38
CA SER A 189 -8.72 8.54 -12.40
C SER A 189 -7.30 7.95 -12.37
N VAL A 190 -6.57 8.07 -13.48
CA VAL A 190 -5.16 7.61 -13.55
C VAL A 190 -4.29 8.31 -12.51
N ARG A 191 -4.54 9.61 -12.25
CA ARG A 191 -3.87 10.37 -11.19
C ARG A 191 -4.14 9.75 -9.82
N ALA A 192 -5.40 9.48 -9.50
CA ALA A 192 -5.79 8.86 -8.25
C ALA A 192 -5.24 7.43 -8.11
N GLU A 193 -5.17 6.63 -9.20
CA GLU A 193 -4.53 5.31 -9.20
C GLU A 193 -3.06 5.39 -8.78
N VAL A 194 -2.30 6.36 -9.32
CA VAL A 194 -0.88 6.56 -8.99
C VAL A 194 -0.73 6.99 -7.54
N ILE A 195 -1.45 8.02 -7.11
CA ILE A 195 -1.42 8.50 -5.71
C ILE A 195 -1.75 7.34 -4.76
N THR A 196 -2.81 6.60 -5.04
CA THR A 196 -3.23 5.46 -4.22
C THR A 196 -2.19 4.36 -4.22
N THR A 197 -1.54 4.07 -5.34
CA THR A 197 -0.46 3.07 -5.41
C THR A 197 0.68 3.41 -4.43
N PHE A 198 1.12 4.67 -4.41
CA PHE A 198 2.16 5.10 -3.46
C PHE A 198 1.63 5.12 -2.02
N ALA A 199 0.37 5.51 -1.83
CA ALA A 199 -0.26 5.54 -0.51
C ALA A 199 -0.44 4.15 0.10
N LEU A 200 -0.69 3.15 -0.73
CA LEU A 200 -0.83 1.76 -0.32
C LEU A 200 0.53 1.10 -0.08
N CYS A 201 1.60 1.60 -0.70
CA CYS A 201 2.95 1.09 -0.54
C CYS A 201 3.51 1.30 0.87
N GLY A 202 3.26 0.32 1.75
CA GLY A 202 3.84 0.24 3.09
C GLY A 202 3.02 -0.65 4.02
N PHE A 203 3.71 -1.36 4.91
CA PHE A 203 3.14 -2.33 5.85
C PHE A 203 2.50 -1.67 7.09
N ALA A 204 2.05 -0.42 6.99
CA ALA A 204 1.45 0.29 8.11
C ALA A 204 -0.02 -0.14 8.27
N ASN A 205 -0.22 -1.27 8.93
CA ASN A 205 -1.53 -1.84 9.26
C ASN A 205 -1.55 -2.47 10.66
N LEU A 206 -2.74 -2.76 11.21
CA LEU A 206 -2.89 -3.40 12.52
C LEU A 206 -2.22 -4.78 12.60
N SER A 207 -2.22 -5.56 11.53
CA SER A 207 -1.54 -6.87 11.47
C SER A 207 -0.02 -6.77 11.69
N SER A 208 0.60 -5.72 11.14
CA SER A 208 2.04 -5.48 11.24
C SER A 208 2.51 -5.13 12.65
N ILE A 209 1.63 -4.65 13.53
CA ILE A 209 1.93 -4.48 14.96
C ILE A 209 2.36 -5.83 15.55
N GLY A 210 1.59 -6.89 15.27
CA GLY A 210 1.86 -8.24 15.76
C GLY A 210 3.17 -8.80 15.20
N ILE A 211 3.43 -8.57 13.91
CA ILE A 211 4.69 -8.99 13.24
C ILE A 211 5.90 -8.28 13.86
N MET A 212 5.81 -6.95 14.06
CA MET A 212 6.91 -6.16 14.62
C MET A 212 7.17 -6.51 16.08
N LEU A 213 6.13 -6.66 16.89
CA LEU A 213 6.29 -7.10 18.28
C LEU A 213 6.86 -8.53 18.34
N GLY A 214 6.30 -9.50 17.60
CA GLY A 214 6.80 -10.87 17.61
C GLY A 214 8.26 -10.97 17.13
N GLY A 215 8.62 -10.22 16.09
CA GLY A 215 9.98 -10.19 15.54
C GLY A 215 10.99 -9.52 16.47
N LEU A 216 10.70 -8.31 16.96
CA LEU A 216 11.65 -7.57 17.80
C LEU A 216 11.78 -8.17 19.20
N THR A 217 10.68 -8.69 19.77
CA THR A 217 10.71 -9.31 21.10
C THR A 217 11.41 -10.65 21.13
N SER A 218 11.42 -11.41 20.03
CA SER A 218 12.21 -12.64 19.94
C SER A 218 13.71 -12.37 19.87
N MET A 219 14.11 -11.22 19.32
CA MET A 219 15.51 -10.78 19.27
C MET A 219 15.99 -10.19 20.59
N ILE A 220 15.16 -9.38 21.27
CA ILE A 220 15.52 -8.70 22.53
C ILE A 220 14.32 -8.78 23.50
N PRO A 221 14.11 -9.91 24.19
CA PRO A 221 12.93 -10.12 25.03
C PRO A 221 12.85 -9.16 26.21
N GLN A 222 14.00 -8.70 26.72
CA GLN A 222 14.12 -7.74 27.83
C GLN A 222 13.45 -6.38 27.51
N ARG A 223 13.34 -6.00 26.23
CA ARG A 223 12.76 -4.71 25.78
C ARG A 223 11.32 -4.81 25.28
N LYS A 224 10.63 -5.92 25.57
CA LYS A 224 9.24 -6.13 25.11
C LYS A 224 8.28 -5.02 25.53
N SER A 225 8.38 -4.53 26.75
CA SER A 225 7.50 -3.47 27.26
C SER A 225 7.70 -2.16 26.50
N GLU A 226 8.97 -1.80 26.21
CA GLU A 226 9.30 -0.61 25.40
C GLU A 226 8.67 -0.72 24.00
N PHE A 227 8.87 -1.85 23.31
CA PHE A 227 8.29 -2.06 21.97
C PHE A 227 6.76 -1.97 21.98
N ALA A 228 6.10 -2.57 22.98
CA ALA A 228 4.64 -2.51 23.09
C ALA A 228 4.13 -1.08 23.29
N SER A 229 4.86 -0.23 24.03
CA SER A 229 4.45 1.16 24.29
C SER A 229 4.55 2.06 23.04
N ILE A 230 5.50 1.80 22.15
CA ILE A 230 5.75 2.65 20.97
C ILE A 230 5.05 2.17 19.70
N VAL A 231 4.61 0.91 19.63
CA VAL A 231 4.20 0.29 18.37
C VAL A 231 3.00 0.96 17.70
N LEU A 232 2.03 1.49 18.46
CA LEU A 232 0.91 2.24 17.91
C LEU A 232 1.35 3.56 17.29
N ARG A 233 2.28 4.27 17.94
CA ARG A 233 2.88 5.49 17.40
C ARG A 233 3.69 5.18 16.13
N ALA A 234 4.43 4.07 16.14
CA ALA A 234 5.18 3.61 14.98
C ALA A 234 4.26 3.26 13.79
N LEU A 235 3.11 2.64 14.05
CA LEU A 235 2.09 2.35 13.02
C LEU A 235 1.59 3.63 12.37
N LEU A 236 1.14 4.61 13.16
CA LEU A 236 0.63 5.89 12.65
C LEU A 236 1.71 6.65 11.88
N THR A 237 2.94 6.67 12.41
CA THR A 237 4.09 7.27 11.73
C THR A 237 4.35 6.60 10.38
N GLY A 238 4.29 5.26 10.31
CA GLY A 238 4.44 4.51 9.07
C GLY A 238 3.32 4.79 8.06
N ALA A 239 2.08 4.98 8.52
CA ALA A 239 0.97 5.36 7.64
C ALA A 239 1.22 6.75 7.03
N CYS A 240 1.63 7.72 7.84
CA CYS A 240 1.99 9.06 7.38
C CYS A 240 3.15 9.04 6.37
N VAL A 241 4.16 8.17 6.54
CA VAL A 241 5.26 8.02 5.57
C VAL A 241 4.74 7.62 4.20
N SER A 242 3.85 6.62 4.12
CA SER A 242 3.26 6.23 2.84
C SER A 242 2.35 7.31 2.24
N MET A 243 1.64 8.09 3.07
CA MET A 243 0.83 9.22 2.61
C MET A 243 1.71 10.36 2.07
N LEU A 244 2.82 10.69 2.74
CA LEU A 244 3.76 11.70 2.26
C LEU A 244 4.39 11.30 0.92
N ASN A 245 4.77 10.02 0.76
CA ASN A 245 5.25 9.51 -0.52
C ASN A 245 4.18 9.64 -1.62
N ALA A 246 2.91 9.42 -1.28
CA ALA A 246 1.79 9.62 -2.19
C ALA A 246 1.61 11.09 -2.58
N CYS A 247 1.75 12.03 -1.64
CA CYS A 247 1.72 13.46 -1.94
C CYS A 247 2.83 13.84 -2.92
N VAL A 248 4.05 13.34 -2.71
CA VAL A 248 5.18 13.57 -3.62
C VAL A 248 4.89 12.97 -5.01
N ALA A 249 4.32 11.77 -5.08
CA ALA A 249 3.88 11.18 -6.34
C ALA A 249 2.80 12.00 -7.03
N GLY A 250 1.85 12.58 -6.30
CA GLY A 250 0.81 13.46 -6.83
C GLY A 250 1.35 14.81 -7.35
N ILE A 251 2.41 15.34 -6.74
CA ILE A 251 3.10 16.56 -7.21
C ILE A 251 3.90 16.26 -8.48
N LEU A 252 4.63 15.14 -8.48
CA LEU A 252 5.47 14.71 -9.62
C LEU A 252 4.68 14.02 -10.74
N TYR A 253 3.37 13.82 -10.53
CA TYR A 253 2.49 13.28 -11.55
C TYR A 253 2.35 14.32 -12.66
N VAL A 254 3.11 14.11 -13.73
CA VAL A 254 2.90 14.77 -15.01
C VAL A 254 1.85 13.93 -15.75
N PRO A 255 0.65 14.47 -16.04
CA PRO A 255 -0.23 13.84 -17.00
C PRO A 255 0.58 13.66 -18.27
N ARG A 256 0.86 12.42 -18.68
CA ARG A 256 1.28 12.20 -20.07
C ARG A 256 0.13 12.75 -20.88
N GLY A 257 0.39 13.88 -21.53
CA GLY A 257 -0.63 14.77 -22.03
C GLY A 257 -1.63 14.04 -22.91
N GLU A 258 -2.79 14.66 -23.08
CA GLU A 258 -3.56 14.51 -24.30
C GLU A 258 -2.60 14.25 -25.46
N VAL A 259 -2.83 13.16 -26.18
CA VAL A 259 -2.18 12.98 -27.47
C VAL A 259 -2.66 14.18 -28.30
N ALA A 260 -1.86 15.24 -28.34
CA ALA A 260 -2.19 16.48 -29.04
C ALA A 260 -2.45 16.23 -30.53
N ASP A 261 -2.04 15.04 -31.02
CA ASP A 261 -2.20 14.59 -32.38
C ASP A 261 -2.70 13.12 -32.44
N CYS A 262 -3.94 12.90 -31.99
CA CYS A 262 -4.59 11.58 -32.05
C CYS A 262 -4.53 10.90 -33.44
N PRO A 263 -4.67 11.61 -34.57
CA PRO A 263 -4.48 11.02 -35.90
C PRO A 263 -3.06 10.47 -36.12
N GLY A 264 -2.02 11.19 -35.66
CA GLY A 264 -0.63 10.75 -35.76
C GLY A 264 -0.31 9.54 -34.88
N PHE A 265 -0.90 9.48 -33.69
CA PHE A 265 -0.78 8.34 -32.78
C PHE A 265 -1.47 7.08 -33.31
N LEU A 266 -2.69 7.19 -33.84
CA LEU A 266 -3.41 6.04 -34.38
C LEU A 266 -2.74 5.44 -35.63
N ASN A 267 -1.98 6.24 -36.39
CA ASN A 267 -1.19 5.75 -37.52
C ASN A 267 0.08 4.99 -37.13
N THR A 268 0.56 5.16 -35.90
CA THR A 268 1.83 4.58 -35.43
C THR A 268 1.64 3.46 -34.40
N VAL A 269 0.45 3.32 -33.84
CA VAL A 269 0.15 2.36 -32.78
C VAL A 269 -0.32 1.03 -33.34
N ASN A 270 0.17 -0.05 -32.73
CA ASN A 270 -0.25 -1.40 -33.07
C ASN A 270 -1.53 -1.77 -32.28
N PHE A 271 -2.65 -1.91 -32.98
CA PHE A 271 -4.00 -2.13 -32.40
C PHE A 271 -4.18 -3.44 -31.64
N ASN A 272 -3.16 -4.29 -31.58
CA ASN A 272 -3.20 -5.56 -30.87
C ASN A 272 -3.09 -5.41 -29.34
N THR A 273 -3.02 -4.18 -28.82
CA THR A 273 -2.91 -3.88 -27.38
C THR A 273 -3.96 -2.85 -26.95
N THR A 274 -4.63 -3.09 -25.82
CA THR A 274 -5.60 -2.17 -25.24
C THR A 274 -4.88 -1.12 -24.38
N SER A 275 -4.63 0.05 -24.96
CA SER A 275 -4.14 1.23 -24.22
C SER A 275 -5.26 2.23 -23.98
N TYR A 276 -5.27 2.84 -22.79
CA TYR A 276 -6.19 3.91 -22.44
C TYR A 276 -6.07 5.13 -23.37
N ASP A 277 -4.88 5.35 -23.93
CA ASP A 277 -4.62 6.44 -24.88
C ASP A 277 -5.34 6.22 -26.23
N ILE A 278 -5.44 4.95 -26.68
CA ILE A 278 -6.23 4.57 -27.87
C ILE A 278 -7.70 4.85 -27.61
N TYR A 279 -8.22 4.45 -26.44
CA TYR A 279 -9.61 4.70 -26.06
C TYR A 279 -9.93 6.20 -26.02
N ARG A 280 -9.06 7.03 -25.42
CA ARG A 280 -9.26 8.48 -25.39
C ARG A 280 -9.27 9.09 -26.80
N CYS A 281 -8.34 8.69 -27.66
CA CYS A 281 -8.27 9.18 -29.03
C CYS A 281 -9.48 8.76 -29.87
N CYS A 282 -9.92 7.50 -29.76
CA CYS A 282 -11.14 7.03 -30.41
C CYS A 282 -12.37 7.80 -29.91
N ARG A 283 -12.49 8.00 -28.59
CA ARG A 283 -13.62 8.77 -28.03
C ARG A 283 -13.61 10.22 -28.51
N GLN A 284 -12.46 10.88 -28.58
CA GLN A 284 -12.36 12.26 -29.09
C GLN A 284 -12.69 12.36 -30.59
N LEU A 285 -12.27 11.39 -31.41
CA LEU A 285 -12.55 11.38 -32.85
C LEU A 285 -14.01 11.06 -33.18
N PHE A 286 -14.67 10.20 -32.40
CA PHE A 286 -16.05 9.75 -32.64
C PHE A 286 -17.11 10.46 -31.79
N ALA A 287 -16.72 11.44 -30.96
CA ALA A 287 -17.65 12.27 -30.19
C ALA A 287 -18.05 13.59 -30.90
N GLN A 288 -17.68 13.77 -32.18
CA GLN A 288 -18.19 14.83 -33.06
C GLN A 288 -19.31 14.31 -33.94
#